data_AF-A0A9D2J6W6-F1
#
_entry.id   AF-A0A9D2J6W6-F1
#
_cell.length_a   1.000
_cell.length_b   1.000
_cell.length_c   1.000
_cell.angle_alpha   90.00
_cell.angle_beta   90.00
_cell.angle_gamma   90.00
#
_symmetry.space_group_name_H-M   'P 1'
#
loop_
_entity.id
_entity.type
_entity.pdbx_description
1 polymer ?
#
loop_
_entity_poly.entity_id
_entity_poly.type
_entity_poly.pdbx_seq_one_letter_code
_entity_poly.pdbx_strand_id
1 'polypeptide(L)'
;MSITQKGAATQSQKLMIFVLSMSLYGLATLFTELIPSFQVGIVEFSVEFFLFIPLVLAMLFDPLSAALGAATGELVFSEIMLGQFGGLGELEKFITVTIGVYIAGRLVRNPKNRVMVGVAAFVGTGAQLLMGTIVDILKVQFAVTDFEAVAGLPESVFATEGFAFLNDLLFSGILFCLLPTLYLVPKLYGKIEPLLGMQPRTEETGLGEISVKNIIVCLVAFACAIGAEMMAESGLSLIDWEAGWAGSGTALAAGMIVAAVIAIALLFVMRKNAQPVGEAK
;
A
#
# COMPACT_ATOMS: atom_id res chain seq x y z
N MET A 1 19.76 -10.38 -34.10
CA MET A 1 18.67 -10.10 -33.13
C MET A 1 19.12 -10.65 -31.78
N SER A 2 19.41 -9.78 -30.83
CA SER A 2 20.25 -10.07 -29.65
C SER A 2 19.59 -10.99 -28.62
N ILE A 3 20.36 -11.98 -28.16
CA ILE A 3 19.99 -13.05 -27.22
C ILE A 3 20.12 -12.55 -25.76
N THR A 4 19.58 -11.37 -25.43
CA THR A 4 19.84 -10.73 -24.11
C THR A 4 18.59 -10.16 -23.43
N GLN A 5 17.44 -10.86 -23.48
CA GLN A 5 16.22 -10.43 -22.76
C GLN A 5 15.33 -11.59 -22.29
N LYS A 6 15.88 -12.74 -21.88
CA LYS A 6 15.06 -13.88 -21.41
C LYS A 6 14.47 -13.74 -20.00
N GLY A 7 14.79 -12.68 -19.25
CA GLY A 7 14.40 -12.55 -17.83
C GLY A 7 13.52 -11.35 -17.47
N ALA A 8 13.27 -10.41 -18.40
CA ALA A 8 12.47 -9.21 -18.10
C ALA A 8 11.01 -9.42 -18.50
N ALA A 9 10.08 -9.07 -17.61
CA ALA A 9 8.64 -9.14 -17.89
C ALA A 9 8.30 -8.30 -19.14
N THR A 10 7.51 -8.89 -20.04
CA THR A 10 6.99 -8.19 -21.22
C THR A 10 6.06 -7.04 -20.81
N GLN A 11 5.83 -6.08 -21.70
CA GLN A 11 4.92 -4.96 -21.42
C GLN A 11 3.50 -5.43 -21.04
N SER A 12 2.99 -6.48 -21.71
CA SER A 12 1.68 -7.07 -21.37
C SER A 12 1.68 -7.67 -19.95
N GLN A 13 2.77 -8.34 -19.55
CA GLN A 13 2.91 -8.87 -18.20
C GLN A 13 3.01 -7.77 -17.14
N LYS A 14 3.72 -6.68 -17.44
CA LYS A 14 3.76 -5.50 -16.56
C LYS A 14 2.37 -4.89 -16.36
N LEU A 15 1.58 -4.78 -17.43
CA LEU A 15 0.19 -4.33 -17.33
C LEU A 15 -0.67 -5.31 -16.50
N MET A 16 -0.48 -6.62 -16.64
CA MET A 16 -1.19 -7.59 -15.79
C MET A 16 -0.81 -7.46 -14.31
N ILE A 17 0.48 -7.28 -13.99
CA ILE A 17 0.95 -7.05 -12.62
C ILE A 17 0.35 -5.76 -12.06
N PHE A 18 0.33 -4.69 -12.87
CA PHE A 18 -0.27 -3.41 -12.50
C PHE A 18 -1.76 -3.58 -12.15
N VAL A 19 -2.55 -4.21 -13.03
CA VAL A 19 -3.99 -4.43 -12.80
C VAL A 19 -4.25 -5.34 -11.60
N LEU A 20 -3.43 -6.39 -11.43
CA LEU A 20 -3.52 -7.30 -10.29
C LEU A 20 -3.25 -6.56 -8.98
N SER A 21 -2.20 -5.75 -8.93
CA SER A 21 -1.84 -4.97 -7.73
C SER A 21 -2.90 -3.92 -7.43
N MET A 22 -3.35 -3.19 -8.46
CA MET A 22 -4.43 -2.19 -8.36
C MET A 22 -5.71 -2.78 -7.78
N SER A 23 -6.18 -3.91 -8.32
CA SER A 23 -7.42 -4.53 -7.86
C SER A 23 -7.31 -5.12 -6.46
N LEU A 24 -6.23 -5.86 -6.17
CA LEU A 24 -6.09 -6.52 -4.86
C LEU A 24 -5.86 -5.52 -3.73
N TYR A 25 -4.98 -4.53 -3.95
CA TYR A 25 -4.68 -3.55 -2.92
C TYR A 25 -5.81 -2.52 -2.78
N GLY A 26 -6.40 -2.03 -3.87
CA GLY A 26 -7.55 -1.13 -3.78
C GLY A 26 -8.78 -1.74 -3.09
N LEU A 27 -9.05 -3.04 -3.31
CA LEU A 27 -10.08 -3.73 -2.51
C LEU A 27 -9.67 -3.87 -1.05
N ALA A 28 -8.39 -4.10 -0.77
CA ALA A 28 -7.90 -4.23 0.59
C ALA A 28 -7.98 -2.91 1.37
N THR A 29 -7.72 -1.76 0.73
CA THR A 29 -7.85 -0.44 1.37
C THR A 29 -9.31 -0.16 1.72
N LEU A 30 -10.26 -0.47 0.83
CA LEU A 30 -11.69 -0.41 1.16
C LEU A 30 -12.05 -1.24 2.40
N PHE A 31 -11.42 -2.40 2.59
CA PHE A 31 -11.64 -3.21 3.78
C PHE A 31 -10.99 -2.61 5.03
N THR A 32 -9.79 -2.03 4.94
CA THR A 32 -9.12 -1.43 6.11
C THR A 32 -9.84 -0.20 6.61
N GLU A 33 -10.39 0.63 5.72
CA GLU A 33 -11.20 1.81 6.07
C GLU A 33 -12.49 1.45 6.85
N LEU A 34 -12.97 0.21 6.74
CA LEU A 34 -14.12 -0.28 7.49
C LEU A 34 -13.75 -0.85 8.87
N ILE A 35 -12.46 -1.04 9.16
CA ILE A 35 -12.01 -1.60 10.43
C ILE A 35 -11.90 -0.46 11.46
N PRO A 36 -12.59 -0.54 12.62
CA PRO A 36 -12.49 0.48 13.65
C PRO A 36 -11.10 0.45 14.32
N SER A 37 -10.57 1.62 14.67
CA SER A 37 -9.40 1.74 15.54
C SER A 37 -9.81 1.63 17.02
N PHE A 38 -8.92 1.05 17.83
CA PHE A 38 -9.11 0.90 19.27
C PHE A 38 -8.03 1.66 20.02
N GLN A 39 -8.43 2.66 20.81
CA GLN A 39 -7.51 3.42 21.64
C GLN A 39 -7.37 2.79 23.03
N VAL A 40 -6.15 2.42 23.42
CA VAL A 40 -5.83 1.93 24.76
C VAL A 40 -4.76 2.83 25.37
N GLY A 41 -5.19 3.84 26.13
CA GLY A 41 -4.29 4.84 26.70
C GLY A 41 -3.75 5.79 25.63
N ILE A 42 -2.41 5.94 25.56
CA ILE A 42 -1.72 6.80 24.58
C ILE A 42 -1.53 6.06 23.24
N VAL A 43 -1.76 4.75 23.20
CA VAL A 43 -1.53 3.91 22.02
C VAL A 43 -2.82 3.69 21.26
N GLU A 44 -2.81 4.03 19.98
CA GLU A 44 -3.88 3.70 19.04
C GLU A 44 -3.55 2.39 18.32
N PHE A 45 -4.44 1.42 18.42
CA PHE A 45 -4.39 0.18 17.65
C PHE A 45 -5.31 0.33 16.45
N SER A 46 -4.75 0.80 15.34
CA SER A 46 -5.44 0.86 14.05
C SER A 46 -4.84 -0.14 13.08
N VAL A 47 -5.65 -0.61 12.13
CA VAL A 47 -5.15 -1.32 10.95
C VAL A 47 -4.95 -0.27 9.88
N GLU A 48 -3.80 0.39 9.92
CA GLU A 48 -3.54 1.55 9.06
C GLU A 48 -3.53 1.16 7.57
N PHE A 49 -2.86 0.05 7.21
CA PHE A 49 -2.86 -0.43 5.83
C PHE A 49 -2.48 -1.91 5.70
N PHE A 50 -2.97 -2.53 4.62
CA PHE A 50 -2.58 -3.88 4.18
C PHE A 50 -1.49 -3.86 3.11
N LEU A 51 -0.41 -3.13 3.39
CA LEU A 51 0.74 -2.94 2.48
C LEU A 51 1.50 -4.26 2.22
N PHE A 52 1.23 -5.34 2.98
CA PHE A 52 1.73 -6.68 2.66
C PHE A 52 1.35 -7.17 1.26
N ILE A 53 0.17 -6.79 0.74
CA ILE A 53 -0.31 -7.23 -0.58
C ILE A 53 0.62 -6.71 -1.68
N PRO A 54 0.80 -5.38 -1.83
CA PRO A 54 1.69 -4.85 -2.86
C PRO A 54 3.16 -5.20 -2.59
N LEU A 55 3.59 -5.36 -1.33
CA LEU A 55 4.94 -5.86 -1.00
C LEU A 55 5.17 -7.26 -1.56
N VAL A 56 4.24 -8.19 -1.33
CA VAL A 56 4.33 -9.57 -1.84
C VAL A 56 4.41 -9.56 -3.36
N LEU A 57 3.55 -8.78 -4.02
CA LEU A 57 3.56 -8.67 -5.48
C LEU A 57 4.86 -8.05 -6.00
N ALA A 58 5.36 -6.98 -5.37
CA ALA A 58 6.60 -6.32 -5.79
C ALA A 58 7.85 -7.19 -5.56
N MET A 59 7.82 -8.08 -4.56
CA MET A 59 8.91 -9.02 -4.28
C MET A 59 8.91 -10.22 -5.24
N LEU A 60 7.75 -10.62 -5.76
CA LEU A 60 7.61 -11.76 -6.67
C LEU A 60 7.62 -11.35 -8.15
N PHE A 61 7.18 -10.14 -8.48
CA PHE A 61 7.03 -9.61 -9.83
C PHE A 61 7.90 -8.37 -10.10
N ASP A 62 7.59 -7.64 -11.18
CA ASP A 62 8.19 -6.33 -11.50
C ASP A 62 7.77 -5.30 -10.43
N PRO A 63 8.73 -4.79 -9.61
CA PRO A 63 8.43 -3.92 -8.47
C PRO A 63 7.73 -2.61 -8.85
N LEU A 64 8.11 -2.01 -9.97
CA LEU A 64 7.55 -0.72 -10.39
C LEU A 64 6.09 -0.88 -10.81
N SER A 65 5.80 -1.94 -11.57
CA SER A 65 4.43 -2.22 -12.02
C SER A 65 3.51 -2.54 -10.84
N ALA A 66 4.01 -3.31 -9.86
CA ALA A 66 3.27 -3.61 -8.64
C ALA A 66 3.04 -2.35 -7.78
N ALA A 67 4.08 -1.52 -7.58
CA ALA A 67 4.01 -0.31 -6.78
C ALA A 67 3.04 0.73 -7.36
N LEU A 68 3.16 1.03 -8.66
CA LEU A 68 2.25 1.95 -9.34
C LEU A 68 0.81 1.42 -9.37
N GLY A 69 0.65 0.10 -9.55
CA GLY A 69 -0.66 -0.54 -9.48
C GLY A 69 -1.29 -0.34 -8.11
N ALA A 70 -0.53 -0.56 -7.04
CA ALA A 70 -0.99 -0.37 -5.66
C ALA A 70 -1.44 1.08 -5.42
N ALA A 71 -0.58 2.05 -5.67
CA ALA A 71 -0.90 3.46 -5.48
C ALA A 71 -2.12 3.90 -6.31
N THR A 72 -2.28 3.38 -7.54
CA THR A 72 -3.47 3.63 -8.35
C THR A 72 -4.72 2.98 -7.76
N GLY A 73 -4.60 1.75 -7.25
CA GLY A 73 -5.69 1.03 -6.62
C GLY A 73 -6.20 1.76 -5.39
N GLU A 74 -5.30 2.21 -4.53
CA GLU A 74 -5.62 3.01 -3.36
C GLU A 74 -6.32 4.32 -3.75
N LEU A 75 -5.78 5.07 -4.70
CA LEU A 75 -6.41 6.32 -5.18
C LEU A 75 -7.83 6.07 -5.72
N VAL A 76 -8.02 5.04 -6.55
CA VAL A 76 -9.33 4.77 -7.17
C VAL A 76 -10.34 4.22 -6.16
N PHE A 77 -9.92 3.28 -5.31
CA PHE A 77 -10.84 2.54 -4.44
C PHE A 77 -10.99 3.14 -3.04
N SER A 78 -9.95 3.73 -2.44
CA SER A 78 -10.10 4.48 -1.19
C SER A 78 -10.63 5.88 -1.48
N GLU A 79 -9.96 6.65 -2.34
CA GLU A 79 -10.22 8.09 -2.37
C GLU A 79 -11.41 8.46 -3.26
N ILE A 80 -11.35 8.07 -4.54
CA ILE A 80 -12.43 8.34 -5.50
C ILE A 80 -13.68 7.52 -5.18
N MET A 81 -13.54 6.26 -4.77
CA MET A 81 -14.72 5.46 -4.50
C MET A 81 -15.34 5.75 -3.14
N LEU A 82 -14.62 6.24 -2.12
CA LEU A 82 -15.29 6.65 -0.87
C LEU A 82 -15.77 8.10 -0.91
N GLY A 83 -15.43 8.87 -1.94
CA GLY A 83 -15.91 10.25 -2.04
C GLY A 83 -15.16 11.22 -1.17
N GLN A 84 -13.87 10.98 -0.98
CA GLN A 84 -12.98 11.80 -0.16
C GLN A 84 -11.75 12.25 -0.96
N PHE A 85 -11.86 12.32 -2.29
CA PHE A 85 -10.71 12.59 -3.15
C PHE A 85 -10.25 14.06 -3.00
N GLY A 86 -9.11 14.25 -2.35
CA GLY A 86 -8.47 15.55 -2.10
C GLY A 86 -7.57 16.10 -3.21
N GLY A 87 -7.72 15.60 -4.45
CA GLY A 87 -7.04 16.17 -5.60
C GLY A 87 -5.51 16.05 -5.57
N LEU A 88 -4.84 17.18 -5.36
CA LEU A 88 -3.37 17.23 -5.29
C LEU A 88 -2.82 16.61 -4.01
N GLY A 89 -3.59 16.57 -2.92
CA GLY A 89 -3.13 15.98 -1.66
C GLY A 89 -2.91 14.47 -1.78
N GLU A 90 -3.73 13.81 -2.60
CA GLU A 90 -3.59 12.36 -2.86
C GLU A 90 -2.29 11.99 -3.59
N LEU A 91 -1.61 12.97 -4.21
CA LEU A 91 -0.33 12.72 -4.86
C LEU A 91 0.76 12.35 -3.85
N GLU A 92 0.66 12.86 -2.63
CA GLU A 92 1.61 12.52 -1.58
C GLU A 92 1.57 11.01 -1.32
N LYS A 93 0.40 10.51 -0.91
CA LYS A 93 0.13 9.10 -0.65
C LYS A 93 0.48 8.22 -1.86
N PHE A 94 0.09 8.64 -3.05
CA PHE A 94 0.39 7.93 -4.29
C PHE A 94 1.91 7.72 -4.48
N ILE A 95 2.70 8.78 -4.28
CA ILE A 95 4.14 8.74 -4.49
C ILE A 95 4.86 7.98 -3.37
N THR A 96 4.51 8.23 -2.10
CA THR A 96 5.17 7.60 -0.94
C THR A 96 4.94 6.09 -0.92
N VAL A 97 3.72 5.63 -1.20
CA VAL A 97 3.38 4.19 -1.36
C VAL A 97 4.17 3.59 -2.53
N THR A 98 4.20 4.28 -3.67
CA THR A 98 4.96 3.80 -4.84
C THR A 98 6.44 3.61 -4.50
N ILE A 99 7.06 4.59 -3.84
CA ILE A 99 8.49 4.54 -3.47
C ILE A 99 8.75 3.42 -2.45
N GLY A 100 7.96 3.33 -1.38
CA GLY A 100 8.16 2.32 -0.32
C GLY A 100 8.06 0.89 -0.85
N VAL A 101 7.00 0.61 -1.63
CA VAL A 101 6.79 -0.71 -2.26
C VAL A 101 7.88 -1.01 -3.29
N TYR A 102 8.26 -0.02 -4.11
CA TYR A 102 9.34 -0.17 -5.09
C TYR A 102 10.67 -0.52 -4.42
N ILE A 103 11.06 0.19 -3.36
CA ILE A 103 12.30 -0.07 -2.61
C ILE A 103 12.27 -1.50 -2.06
N ALA A 104 11.20 -1.90 -1.39
CA ALA A 104 11.07 -3.25 -0.84
C ALA A 104 11.18 -4.35 -1.91
N GLY A 105 10.47 -4.20 -3.01
CA GLY A 105 10.51 -5.16 -4.12
C GLY A 105 11.88 -5.24 -4.80
N ARG A 106 12.69 -4.17 -4.74
CA ARG A 106 14.07 -4.14 -5.27
C ARG A 106 15.08 -4.73 -4.30
N LEU A 107 14.84 -4.66 -2.99
CA LEU A 107 15.72 -5.25 -1.97
C LEU A 107 15.68 -6.78 -1.97
N VAL A 108 14.55 -7.40 -2.35
CA VAL A 108 14.44 -8.87 -2.42
C VAL A 108 15.00 -9.40 -3.73
N ARG A 109 16.15 -10.09 -3.63
CA ARG A 109 16.75 -10.85 -4.75
C ARG A 109 16.30 -12.29 -4.76
N ASN A 110 16.18 -12.88 -3.58
CA ASN A 110 15.80 -14.28 -3.40
C ASN A 110 14.54 -14.35 -2.52
N PRO A 111 13.36 -14.57 -3.12
CA PRO A 111 12.09 -14.66 -2.37
C PRO A 111 12.03 -15.82 -1.36
N LYS A 112 12.94 -16.80 -1.45
CA LYS A 112 13.03 -17.89 -0.46
C LYS A 112 13.79 -17.48 0.81
N ASN A 113 14.62 -16.44 0.76
CA ASN A 113 15.36 -15.96 1.91
C ASN A 113 14.45 -15.13 2.82
N ARG A 114 13.93 -15.75 3.87
CA ARG A 114 12.99 -15.10 4.80
C ARG A 114 13.58 -13.89 5.52
N VAL A 115 14.87 -13.89 5.81
CA VAL A 115 15.51 -12.73 6.47
C VAL A 115 15.50 -11.53 5.53
N MET A 116 15.88 -11.74 4.27
CA MET A 116 15.86 -10.68 3.25
C MET A 116 14.44 -10.16 3.00
N VAL A 117 13.45 -11.05 2.91
CA VAL A 117 12.04 -10.67 2.77
C VAL A 117 11.57 -9.85 3.97
N GLY A 118 11.90 -10.26 5.19
CA GLY A 118 11.53 -9.54 6.41
C GLY A 118 12.16 -8.15 6.48
N VAL A 119 13.46 -8.04 6.21
CA VAL A 119 14.17 -6.75 6.16
C VAL A 119 13.58 -5.86 5.08
N ALA A 120 13.32 -6.39 3.88
CA ALA A 120 12.74 -5.60 2.79
C ALA A 120 11.33 -5.10 3.09
N ALA A 121 10.49 -5.95 3.72
CA ALA A 121 9.15 -5.55 4.14
C ALA A 121 9.21 -4.43 5.18
N PHE A 122 10.07 -4.57 6.20
CA PHE A 122 10.23 -3.57 7.25
C PHE A 122 10.78 -2.25 6.70
N VAL A 123 11.80 -2.30 5.83
CA VAL A 123 12.39 -1.11 5.20
C VAL A 123 11.39 -0.42 4.27
N GLY A 124 10.62 -1.18 3.48
CA GLY A 124 9.60 -0.62 2.60
C GLY A 124 8.51 0.13 3.34
N THR A 125 7.93 -0.53 4.34
CA THR A 125 6.90 0.06 5.22
C THR A 125 7.47 1.25 5.98
N GLY A 126 8.63 1.11 6.61
CA GLY A 126 9.27 2.20 7.35
C GLY A 126 9.63 3.39 6.46
N ALA A 127 10.04 3.16 5.20
CA ALA A 127 10.30 4.24 4.27
C ALA A 127 9.01 4.99 3.89
N GLN A 128 7.92 4.28 3.61
CA GLN A 128 6.64 4.90 3.28
C GLN A 128 6.09 5.72 4.45
N LEU A 129 6.05 5.13 5.65
CA LEU A 129 5.62 5.83 6.87
C LEU A 129 6.48 7.05 7.17
N LEU A 130 7.81 6.90 7.10
CA LEU A 130 8.73 8.00 7.41
C LEU A 130 8.55 9.17 6.42
N MET A 131 8.33 8.87 5.14
CA MET A 131 8.05 9.90 4.15
C MET A 131 6.76 10.66 4.49
N GLY A 132 5.67 9.96 4.85
CA GLY A 132 4.42 10.58 5.29
C GLY A 132 4.64 11.47 6.52
N THR A 133 5.28 10.94 7.57
CA THR A 133 5.65 11.70 8.78
C THR A 133 6.46 12.96 8.47
N ILE A 134 7.39 12.89 7.51
CA ILE A 134 8.14 14.08 7.08
C ILE A 134 7.20 15.10 6.44
N VAL A 135 6.28 14.68 5.57
CA VAL A 135 5.33 15.61 4.95
C VAL A 135 4.42 16.22 6.01
N ASP A 136 3.86 15.43 6.93
CA ASP A 136 3.00 15.93 8.03
C ASP A 136 3.70 16.95 8.92
N ILE A 137 4.97 16.70 9.27
CA ILE A 137 5.78 17.68 10.00
C ILE A 137 5.94 18.97 9.19
N LEU A 138 6.26 18.86 7.89
CA LEU A 138 6.44 20.03 7.02
C LEU A 138 5.15 20.83 6.86
N LYS A 139 4.00 20.17 6.70
CA LYS A 139 2.67 20.79 6.66
C LYS A 139 2.48 21.74 7.83
N VAL A 140 2.72 21.25 9.05
CA VAL A 140 2.59 22.07 10.25
C VAL A 140 3.65 23.17 10.33
N GLN A 141 4.91 22.90 9.95
CA GLN A 141 5.95 23.95 9.96
C GLN A 141 5.60 25.12 9.04
N PHE A 142 5.13 24.83 7.83
CA PHE A 142 4.77 25.86 6.87
C PHE A 142 3.46 26.56 7.25
N ALA A 143 2.45 25.83 7.72
CA ALA A 143 1.18 26.41 8.17
C ALA A 143 1.32 27.32 9.41
N VAL A 144 2.17 26.97 10.38
CA VAL A 144 2.43 27.78 11.58
C VAL A 144 3.24 29.05 11.27
N THR A 145 3.93 29.09 10.13
CA THR A 145 4.62 30.31 9.69
C THR A 145 3.63 31.40 9.24
N ASP A 146 2.42 31.01 8.81
CA ASP A 146 1.40 31.91 8.27
C ASP A 146 0.34 32.36 9.30
N PHE A 147 0.11 31.61 10.40
CA PHE A 147 -0.86 31.96 11.45
C PHE A 147 -0.21 31.96 12.83
N GLU A 148 -0.26 33.13 13.50
CA GLU A 148 0.23 33.46 14.86
C GLU A 148 0.78 32.27 15.68
N ALA A 149 2.10 32.17 15.74
CA ALA A 149 2.85 31.07 16.34
C ALA A 149 2.46 30.79 17.80
N VAL A 150 1.69 29.73 18.01
CA VAL A 150 1.50 29.12 19.33
C VAL A 150 2.83 28.50 19.75
N ALA A 151 3.47 29.08 20.78
CA ALA A 151 4.73 28.57 21.31
C ALA A 151 4.59 27.10 21.76
N GLY A 152 5.42 26.21 21.21
CA GLY A 152 5.44 24.78 21.54
C GLY A 152 4.65 23.88 20.59
N LEU A 153 3.83 24.43 19.69
CA LEU A 153 3.05 23.63 18.73
C LEU A 153 3.94 22.84 17.75
N PRO A 154 4.99 23.43 17.13
CA PRO A 154 5.97 22.69 16.35
C PRO A 154 6.57 21.49 17.10
N GLU A 155 7.06 21.70 18.33
CA GLU A 155 7.73 20.68 19.13
C GLU A 155 6.77 19.55 19.53
N SER A 156 5.51 19.89 19.81
CA SER A 156 4.48 18.89 20.08
C SER A 156 4.18 18.02 18.86
N VAL A 157 4.15 18.58 17.65
CA VAL A 157 3.89 17.83 16.40
C VAL A 157 5.04 16.87 16.10
N PHE A 158 6.30 17.31 16.24
CA PHE A 158 7.44 16.41 16.11
C PHE A 158 7.35 15.21 17.07
N ALA A 159 6.86 15.43 18.30
CA ALA A 159 6.68 14.37 19.28
C ALA A 159 5.49 13.45 18.96
N THR A 160 4.34 14.01 18.52
CA THR A 160 3.14 13.22 18.21
C THR A 160 3.31 12.42 16.93
N GLU A 161 3.81 13.03 15.85
CA GLU A 161 4.04 12.37 14.57
C GLU A 161 5.17 11.34 14.67
N GLY A 162 6.25 11.66 15.40
CA GLY A 162 7.33 10.71 15.66
C GLY A 162 6.86 9.50 16.49
N PHE A 163 5.94 9.73 17.44
CA PHE A 163 5.35 8.64 18.22
C PHE A 163 4.38 7.80 17.39
N ALA A 164 3.53 8.43 16.57
CA ALA A 164 2.63 7.76 15.63
C ALA A 164 3.42 6.87 14.66
N PHE A 165 4.45 7.42 14.00
CA PHE A 165 5.36 6.66 13.14
C PHE A 165 5.92 5.39 13.80
N LEU A 166 6.42 5.51 15.03
CA LEU A 166 6.99 4.37 15.75
C LEU A 166 5.91 3.35 16.12
N ASN A 167 4.75 3.84 16.57
CA ASN A 167 3.61 3.00 16.89
C ASN A 167 3.17 2.20 15.67
N ASP A 168 2.94 2.88 14.55
CA ASP A 168 2.46 2.29 13.32
C ASP A 168 3.46 1.32 12.72
N LEU A 169 4.76 1.66 12.71
CA LEU A 169 5.79 0.76 12.23
C LEU A 169 5.92 -0.51 13.10
N LEU A 170 5.79 -0.38 14.42
CA LEU A 170 5.94 -1.51 15.35
C LEU A 170 4.69 -2.37 15.47
N PHE A 171 3.50 -1.80 15.37
CA PHE A 171 2.25 -2.54 15.43
C PHE A 171 1.78 -2.93 14.03
N SER A 172 1.34 -1.96 13.23
CA SER A 172 0.81 -2.19 11.89
C SER A 172 1.86 -2.75 10.94
N GLY A 173 3.07 -2.20 10.97
CA GLY A 173 4.20 -2.64 10.16
C GLY A 173 4.66 -4.06 10.48
N ILE A 174 4.57 -4.51 11.74
CA ILE A 174 4.92 -5.90 12.09
C ILE A 174 3.75 -6.85 11.79
N LEU A 175 2.57 -6.57 12.34
CA LEU A 175 1.43 -7.48 12.32
C LEU A 175 0.79 -7.59 10.94
N PHE A 176 0.66 -6.47 10.25
CA PHE A 176 -0.09 -6.38 8.99
C PHE A 176 0.80 -6.20 7.77
N CYS A 177 2.10 -5.91 7.92
CA CYS A 177 3.04 -5.90 6.81
C CYS A 177 4.05 -7.05 6.87
N LEU A 178 4.93 -7.06 7.88
CA LEU A 178 6.05 -8.00 7.95
C LEU A 178 5.61 -9.47 8.07
N LEU A 179 4.74 -9.80 9.03
CA LEU A 179 4.33 -11.19 9.27
C LEU A 179 3.60 -11.81 8.06
N PRO A 180 2.59 -11.14 7.45
CA PRO A 180 1.94 -11.67 6.26
C PRO A 180 2.90 -11.78 5.08
N THR A 181 3.81 -10.82 4.88
CA THR A 181 4.82 -10.90 3.80
C THR A 181 5.78 -12.07 4.00
N LEU A 182 6.29 -12.29 5.22
CA LEU A 182 7.15 -13.44 5.57
C LEU A 182 6.48 -14.79 5.36
N TYR A 183 5.15 -14.83 5.48
CA TYR A 183 4.36 -16.04 5.24
C TYR A 183 4.05 -16.24 3.75
N LEU A 184 3.60 -15.19 3.06
CA LEU A 184 3.07 -15.27 1.71
C LEU A 184 4.15 -15.35 0.64
N VAL A 185 5.23 -14.57 0.74
CA VAL A 185 6.27 -14.53 -0.30
C VAL A 185 6.84 -15.91 -0.57
N PRO A 186 7.32 -16.70 0.43
CA PRO A 186 7.87 -18.03 0.16
C PRO A 186 6.80 -19.04 -0.27
N LYS A 187 5.53 -18.83 0.12
CA LYS A 187 4.42 -19.75 -0.17
C LYS A 187 3.88 -19.59 -1.59
N LEU A 188 3.89 -18.36 -2.11
CA LEU A 188 3.41 -17.99 -3.43
C LEU A 188 4.51 -18.05 -4.49
N TYR A 189 5.77 -17.93 -4.09
CA TYR A 189 6.92 -18.06 -4.98
C TYR A 189 6.87 -19.36 -5.80
N GLY A 190 6.98 -19.22 -7.12
CA GLY A 190 6.91 -20.32 -8.08
C GLY A 190 5.51 -20.82 -8.40
N LYS A 191 4.45 -20.22 -7.82
CA LYS A 191 3.05 -20.59 -8.08
C LYS A 191 2.30 -19.53 -8.86
N ILE A 192 2.51 -18.25 -8.55
CA ILE A 192 1.75 -17.16 -9.18
C ILE A 192 2.43 -16.63 -10.45
N GLU A 193 3.76 -16.75 -10.53
CA GLU A 193 4.54 -16.33 -11.68
C GLU A 193 4.22 -17.15 -12.94
N PRO A 194 4.15 -18.49 -12.88
CA PRO A 194 3.77 -19.29 -14.04
C PRO A 194 2.35 -19.02 -14.53
N LEU A 195 1.42 -18.63 -13.65
CA LEU A 195 0.05 -18.29 -14.02
C LEU A 195 -0.03 -17.03 -14.88
N LEU A 196 0.94 -16.13 -14.75
CA LEU A 196 1.08 -14.93 -15.59
C LEU A 196 2.06 -15.14 -16.77
N GLY A 197 2.43 -16.40 -17.03
CA GLY A 197 3.38 -16.77 -18.09
C GLY A 197 4.80 -16.27 -17.83
N MET A 198 5.16 -15.99 -16.56
CA MET A 198 6.47 -15.52 -16.15
C MET A 198 7.30 -16.63 -15.52
N GLN A 199 8.62 -16.53 -15.64
CA GLN A 199 9.53 -17.36 -14.86
C GLN A 199 9.62 -16.81 -13.43
N PRO A 200 9.67 -17.70 -12.41
CA PRO A 200 9.88 -17.26 -11.03
C PRO A 200 11.17 -16.47 -10.88
N ARG A 201 11.14 -15.46 -10.01
CA ARG A 201 12.28 -14.55 -9.79
C ARG A 201 13.44 -15.25 -9.09
N THR A 202 14.59 -15.30 -9.76
CA THR A 202 15.83 -15.86 -9.23
C THR A 202 16.86 -14.76 -8.99
N GLU A 203 17.98 -15.08 -8.35
CA GLU A 203 19.07 -14.13 -8.09
C GLU A 203 19.65 -13.54 -9.39
N GLU A 204 19.58 -14.29 -10.50
CA GLU A 204 20.04 -13.88 -11.83
C GLU A 204 19.00 -13.06 -12.61
N THR A 205 17.71 -13.24 -12.34
CA THR A 205 16.62 -12.48 -12.98
C THR A 205 16.14 -11.29 -12.14
N GLY A 206 16.66 -11.13 -10.92
CA GLY A 206 16.43 -9.96 -10.09
C GLY A 206 16.97 -8.68 -10.74
N LEU A 207 16.30 -7.55 -10.52
CA LEU A 207 16.63 -6.25 -11.15
C LEU A 207 17.97 -5.62 -10.67
N GLY A 208 18.87 -6.40 -10.05
CA GLY A 208 20.16 -5.92 -9.52
C GLY A 208 20.03 -4.99 -8.32
N GLU A 209 21.10 -4.29 -7.96
CA GLU A 209 21.09 -3.31 -6.86
C GLU A 209 20.32 -2.04 -7.20
N ILE A 210 19.86 -1.33 -6.16
CA ILE A 210 19.27 0.00 -6.32
C ILE A 210 20.39 0.92 -6.80
N SER A 211 20.30 1.38 -8.04
CA SER A 211 21.28 2.30 -8.60
C SER A 211 21.13 3.69 -7.98
N VAL A 212 22.23 4.47 -7.94
CA VAL A 212 22.19 5.88 -7.51
C VAL A 212 21.17 6.69 -8.31
N LYS A 213 20.98 6.38 -9.60
CA LYS A 213 19.95 7.02 -10.43
C LYS A 213 18.54 6.78 -9.89
N ASN A 214 18.24 5.56 -9.44
CA ASN A 214 16.93 5.23 -8.88
C ASN A 214 16.69 5.97 -7.57
N ILE A 215 17.72 6.10 -6.72
CA ILE A 215 17.65 6.88 -5.48
C ILE A 215 17.34 8.34 -5.80
N ILE A 216 18.06 8.94 -6.75
CA ILE A 216 17.81 10.33 -7.19
C ILE A 216 16.37 10.48 -7.70
N VAL A 217 15.88 9.55 -8.51
CA VAL A 217 14.49 9.59 -9.01
C VAL A 217 13.49 9.50 -7.86
N CYS A 218 13.69 8.63 -6.88
CA CYS A 218 12.82 8.55 -5.70
C CYS A 218 12.86 9.85 -4.89
N LEU A 219 14.03 10.46 -4.69
CA LEU A 219 14.16 11.73 -3.98
C LEU A 219 13.47 12.89 -4.72
N VAL A 220 13.61 12.95 -6.04
CA VAL A 220 12.92 13.96 -6.86
C VAL A 220 11.41 13.75 -6.81
N ALA A 221 10.94 12.50 -6.94
CA ALA A 221 9.51 12.20 -6.82
C ALA A 221 8.97 12.58 -5.43
N PHE A 222 9.72 12.29 -4.36
CA PHE A 222 9.32 12.69 -3.02
C PHE A 222 9.30 14.21 -2.82
N ALA A 223 10.25 14.95 -3.41
CA ALA A 223 10.19 16.41 -3.42
C ALA A 223 8.95 16.94 -4.18
N CYS A 224 8.54 16.28 -5.26
CA CYS A 224 7.28 16.58 -5.95
C CYS A 224 6.06 16.26 -5.08
N ALA A 225 6.08 15.19 -4.29
CA ALA A 225 5.03 14.83 -3.34
C ALA A 225 4.84 15.95 -2.29
N ILE A 226 5.93 16.38 -1.64
CA ILE A 226 5.91 17.51 -0.70
C ILE A 226 5.35 18.76 -1.38
N GLY A 227 5.85 19.09 -2.58
CA GLY A 227 5.37 20.26 -3.31
C GLY A 227 3.88 20.20 -3.66
N ALA A 228 3.37 19.02 -4.03
CA ALA A 228 1.96 18.81 -4.32
C ALA A 228 1.08 18.98 -3.08
N GLU A 229 1.50 18.41 -1.96
CA GLU A 229 0.79 18.52 -0.68
C GLU A 229 0.74 19.98 -0.19
N MET A 230 1.86 20.70 -0.24
CA MET A 230 1.91 22.11 0.14
C MET A 230 0.99 22.98 -0.75
N MET A 231 0.90 22.66 -2.05
CA MET A 231 -0.03 23.34 -2.95
C MET A 231 -1.49 23.02 -2.63
N ALA A 232 -1.80 21.78 -2.26
CA ALA A 232 -3.14 21.37 -1.85
C ALA A 232 -3.61 22.15 -0.61
N GLU A 233 -2.76 22.23 0.43
CA GLU A 233 -3.07 22.97 1.66
C GLU A 233 -3.21 24.49 1.44
N SER A 234 -2.44 25.04 0.49
CA SER A 234 -2.49 26.47 0.16
C SER A 234 -3.78 26.91 -0.55
N GLY A 235 -4.78 26.02 -0.70
CA GLY A 235 -6.05 26.31 -1.35
C GLY A 235 -5.99 26.32 -2.89
N LEU A 236 -4.92 25.78 -3.48
CA LEU A 236 -4.83 25.50 -4.92
C LEU A 236 -5.32 24.08 -5.24
N SER A 237 -6.30 23.58 -4.49
CA SER A 237 -6.95 22.31 -4.80
C SER A 237 -7.66 22.42 -6.14
N LEU A 238 -6.98 21.96 -7.19
CA LEU A 238 -7.43 22.08 -8.58
C LEU A 238 -8.75 21.32 -8.80
N ILE A 239 -8.98 20.24 -8.04
CA ILE A 239 -10.17 19.37 -8.10
C ILE A 239 -10.36 18.72 -6.72
N ASP A 240 -11.34 19.20 -5.94
CA ASP A 240 -11.84 18.51 -4.76
C ASP A 240 -13.19 17.87 -5.09
N TRP A 241 -13.36 16.59 -4.77
CA TRP A 241 -14.63 15.90 -4.95
C TRP A 241 -15.02 15.16 -3.68
N GLU A 242 -16.01 15.72 -2.98
CA GLU A 242 -16.69 15.04 -1.89
C GLU A 242 -18.02 14.46 -2.37
N ALA A 243 -18.23 13.18 -2.09
CA ALA A 243 -19.48 12.54 -2.43
C ALA A 243 -20.49 12.72 -1.30
N GLY A 244 -21.64 13.34 -1.56
CA GLY A 244 -22.67 13.60 -0.53
C GLY A 244 -23.30 12.36 0.13
N TRP A 245 -22.89 11.16 -0.26
CA TRP A 245 -23.28 9.88 0.35
C TRP A 245 -22.20 9.29 1.25
N ALA A 246 -20.95 9.75 1.14
CA ALA A 246 -19.83 9.42 2.01
C ALA A 246 -20.16 9.92 3.42
N GLY A 247 -20.29 9.00 4.39
CA GLY A 247 -20.72 9.32 5.75
C GLY A 247 -22.22 9.26 6.02
N SER A 248 -23.08 8.96 5.03
CA SER A 248 -24.50 8.73 5.29
C SER A 248 -24.74 7.36 5.94
N GLY A 249 -25.26 7.34 7.17
CA GLY A 249 -25.52 6.10 7.91
C GLY A 249 -26.48 5.13 7.17
N THR A 250 -27.31 5.67 6.27
CA THR A 250 -28.19 4.88 5.40
C THR A 250 -27.45 4.15 4.29
N ALA A 251 -26.43 4.77 3.67
CA ALA A 251 -25.59 4.10 2.66
C ALA A 251 -24.74 2.99 3.29
N LEU A 252 -24.20 3.23 4.49
CA LEU A 252 -23.41 2.24 5.23
C LEU A 252 -24.28 1.04 5.64
N ALA A 253 -25.50 1.29 6.13
CA ALA A 253 -26.47 0.23 6.44
C ALA A 253 -26.88 -0.58 5.19
N ALA A 254 -27.11 0.08 4.07
CA ALA A 254 -27.44 -0.58 2.80
C ALA A 254 -26.28 -1.46 2.31
N GLY A 255 -25.04 -0.95 2.38
CA GLY A 255 -23.83 -1.70 2.01
C GLY A 255 -23.65 -2.96 2.86
N MET A 256 -23.84 -2.86 4.18
CA MET A 256 -23.76 -4.02 5.08
C MET A 256 -24.81 -5.10 4.76
N ILE A 257 -26.05 -4.70 4.44
CA ILE A 257 -27.11 -5.64 4.06
C ILE A 257 -26.75 -6.38 2.78
N VAL A 258 -26.27 -5.67 1.75
CA VAL A 258 -25.88 -6.27 0.48
C VAL A 258 -24.71 -7.24 0.69
N ALA A 259 -23.69 -6.85 1.47
CA ALA A 259 -22.55 -7.71 1.79
C ALA A 259 -22.99 -8.99 2.53
N ALA A 260 -23.92 -8.88 3.49
CA ALA A 260 -24.46 -10.03 4.20
C ALA A 260 -25.20 -11.00 3.26
N VAL A 261 -26.02 -10.49 2.33
CA VAL A 261 -26.71 -11.32 1.33
C VAL A 261 -25.72 -12.05 0.43
N ILE A 262 -24.68 -11.36 -0.04
CA ILE A 262 -23.62 -11.95 -0.87
C ILE A 262 -22.87 -13.05 -0.11
N ALA A 263 -22.50 -12.79 1.16
CA ALA A 263 -21.81 -13.77 1.99
C ALA A 263 -22.67 -15.03 2.21
N ILE A 264 -23.98 -14.88 2.48
CA ILE A 264 -24.91 -15.99 2.63
C ILE A 264 -25.03 -16.78 1.32
N ALA A 265 -25.14 -16.10 0.18
CA ALA A 265 -25.21 -16.74 -1.13
C ALA A 265 -23.94 -17.54 -1.44
N LEU A 266 -22.76 -16.98 -1.14
CA LEU A 266 -21.48 -17.68 -1.30
C LEU A 266 -21.38 -18.90 -0.39
N LEU A 267 -21.74 -18.78 0.89
CA LEU A 267 -21.77 -19.91 1.82
C LEU A 267 -22.72 -21.02 1.36
N PHE A 268 -23.87 -20.65 0.78
CA PHE A 268 -24.83 -21.60 0.23
C PHE A 268 -24.27 -22.34 -0.99
N VAL A 269 -23.61 -21.62 -1.90
CA VAL A 269 -22.95 -22.21 -3.08
C VAL A 269 -21.79 -23.12 -2.66
N MET A 270 -20.97 -22.70 -1.68
CA MET A 270 -19.88 -23.51 -1.14
C MET A 270 -20.40 -24.80 -0.49
N ARG A 271 -21.50 -24.72 0.29
CA ARG A 271 -22.15 -25.91 0.86
C ARG A 271 -22.71 -26.85 -0.21
N LYS A 272 -23.29 -26.32 -1.28
CA LYS A 272 -23.84 -27.13 -2.38
C LYS A 272 -22.75 -27.83 -3.21
N ASN A 273 -21.57 -27.22 -3.29
CA ASN A 273 -20.43 -27.75 -4.06
C ASN A 273 -19.48 -28.63 -3.22
N ALA A 274 -19.65 -28.68 -1.89
CA ALA A 274 -18.92 -29.61 -1.04
C ALA A 274 -19.47 -31.03 -1.23
N GLN A 275 -18.84 -31.83 -2.09
CA GLN A 275 -19.10 -33.27 -2.14
C GLN A 275 -18.73 -33.91 -0.79
N PRO A 276 -19.56 -34.82 -0.24
CA PRO A 276 -19.20 -35.57 0.95
C PRO A 276 -17.99 -36.45 0.65
N VAL A 277 -16.88 -36.19 1.35
CA VAL A 277 -15.71 -37.05 1.35
C VAL A 277 -16.07 -38.34 2.10
N GLY A 278 -16.39 -39.39 1.35
CA GLY A 278 -16.16 -40.79 1.69
C GLY A 278 -17.09 -41.45 2.72
N GLU A 279 -18.04 -42.25 2.24
CA GLU A 279 -18.22 -43.61 2.76
C GLU A 279 -17.95 -44.60 1.61
N ALA A 280 -16.69 -44.96 1.44
CA ALA A 280 -16.30 -46.17 0.74
C ALA A 280 -15.78 -47.14 1.82
N LYS A 281 -16.60 -48.14 2.16
CA LYS A 281 -16.17 -49.39 2.77
C LYS A 281 -16.08 -50.44 1.68
#